data_AF-A0A0Q4X972-F1
#
_entry.id   AF-A0A0Q4X972-F1
#
_cell.length_a   1.000
_cell.length_b   1.000
_cell.length_c   1.000
_cell.angle_alpha   90.00
_cell.angle_beta   90.00
_cell.angle_gamma   90.00
#
_symmetry.space_group_name_H-M   'P 1'
#
loop_
_entity.id
_entity.type
_entity.pdbx_description
1 polymer ?
#
loop_
_entity_poly.entity_id
_entity_poly.type
_entity_poly.pdbx_seq_one_letter_code
_entity_poly.pdbx_strand_id
1 'polypeptide(L)'
;MAEFRTSITTDIRGVNTILLRDGSEIRLEDIQSSAQGRAILDEIDGAILAIEDQIALGFQSGDPSWRIRAEIALKKKRRSRPVLQARIGELRRAEKALAIRDTHANATTKVDAKRQAFVHAAYELLGHETCVEVWALAQEKQPALFTEGGSS
;
A
#
# COMPACT_ATOMS: atom_id res chain seq x y z
N MET A 1 -33.02 -2.09 -0.79
CA MET A 1 -32.58 -0.68 -0.82
C MET A 1 -31.48 -0.55 0.22
N ALA A 2 -30.22 -0.45 -0.21
CA ALA A 2 -29.06 -0.46 0.68
C ALA A 2 -28.71 0.96 1.11
N GLU A 3 -28.69 1.18 2.42
CA GLU A 3 -28.30 2.44 3.05
C GLU A 3 -26.78 2.62 2.96
N PHE A 4 -26.34 3.59 2.18
CA PHE A 4 -24.97 4.07 2.18
C PHE A 4 -24.72 4.84 3.48
N ARG A 5 -24.00 4.23 4.41
CA ARG A 5 -23.40 4.95 5.54
C ARG A 5 -22.28 5.83 5.01
N THR A 6 -22.60 7.09 4.76
CA THR A 6 -21.61 8.14 4.47
C THR A 6 -20.83 8.41 5.76
N SER A 7 -19.63 7.86 5.87
CA SER A 7 -18.68 8.22 6.91
C SER A 7 -18.26 9.68 6.71
N ILE A 8 -18.92 10.60 7.40
CA ILE A 8 -18.49 12.00 7.48
C ILE A 8 -17.25 12.02 8.37
N THR A 9 -16.08 11.81 7.77
CA THR A 9 -14.81 12.17 8.39
C THR A 9 -14.75 13.68 8.45
N THR A 10 -14.75 14.23 9.66
CA THR A 10 -14.48 15.64 9.95
C THR A 10 -13.08 16.00 9.47
N ASP A 11 -12.99 16.39 8.20
CA ASP A 11 -11.77 16.86 7.56
C ASP A 11 -11.49 18.29 8.06
N ILE A 12 -10.65 18.39 9.07
CA ILE A 12 -10.15 19.69 9.55
C ILE A 12 -9.22 20.21 8.46
N ARG A 13 -9.75 21.05 7.56
CA ARG A 13 -9.01 21.77 6.52
C ARG A 13 -7.72 22.34 7.11
N GLY A 14 -6.58 21.86 6.63
CA GLY A 14 -5.24 22.32 7.01
C GLY A 14 -4.39 21.34 7.83
N VAL A 15 -4.97 20.30 8.43
CA VAL A 15 -4.19 19.26 9.14
C VAL A 15 -3.68 18.19 8.17
N ASN A 16 -4.45 17.90 7.13
CA ASN A 16 -4.17 16.83 6.17
C ASN A 16 -3.53 17.30 4.85
N THR A 17 -3.18 18.57 4.72
CA THR A 17 -2.65 19.15 3.47
C THR A 17 -1.18 19.55 3.62
N ILE A 18 -0.36 19.14 2.65
CA ILE A 18 1.06 19.49 2.52
C ILE A 18 1.18 20.57 1.44
N LEU A 19 1.88 21.66 1.76
CA LEU A 19 2.23 22.72 0.80
C LEU A 19 3.63 22.49 0.22
N LEU A 20 3.68 22.25 -1.09
CA LEU A 20 4.91 22.06 -1.86
C LEU A 20 5.59 23.38 -2.21
N ARG A 21 6.79 23.29 -2.81
CA ARG A 21 7.58 24.49 -3.17
C ARG A 21 6.93 25.32 -4.29
N ASP A 22 6.26 24.66 -5.22
CA ASP A 22 5.54 25.29 -6.35
C ASP A 22 4.23 25.97 -5.93
N GLY A 23 3.87 25.89 -4.64
CA GLY A 23 2.62 26.43 -4.11
C GLY A 23 1.44 25.47 -4.25
N SER A 24 1.64 24.27 -4.81
CA SER A 24 0.60 23.25 -4.85
C SER A 24 0.34 22.65 -3.46
N GLU A 25 -0.93 22.30 -3.22
CA GLU A 25 -1.37 21.63 -2.01
C GLU A 25 -1.72 20.19 -2.32
N ILE A 26 -1.10 19.25 -1.61
CA ILE A 26 -1.37 17.82 -1.71
C ILE A 26 -2.07 17.38 -0.44
N ARG A 27 -3.20 16.67 -0.56
CA ARG A 27 -3.84 16.03 0.58
C ARG A 27 -3.14 14.71 0.88
N LEU A 28 -2.94 14.38 2.15
CA LEU A 28 -2.24 13.17 2.59
C LEU A 28 -2.92 11.87 2.12
N GLU A 29 -4.24 11.90 2.00
CA GLU A 29 -5.08 10.83 1.49
C GLU A 29 -4.89 10.58 -0.02
N ASP A 30 -4.47 11.60 -0.77
CA ASP A 30 -4.22 11.47 -2.21
C ASP A 30 -2.89 10.74 -2.50
N ILE A 31 -2.04 10.55 -1.48
CA ILE A 31 -0.81 9.78 -1.58
C ILE A 31 -1.15 8.29 -1.65
N GLN A 32 -0.94 7.72 -2.84
CA GLN A 32 -1.35 6.35 -3.18
C GLN A 32 -0.27 5.30 -2.89
N SER A 33 1.00 5.70 -2.81
CA SER A 33 2.12 4.78 -2.59
C SER A 33 3.16 5.32 -1.65
N SER A 34 3.88 4.41 -0.99
CA SER A 34 4.99 4.75 -0.12
C SER A 34 6.14 5.43 -0.87
N ALA A 35 6.34 5.07 -2.14
CA ALA A 35 7.32 5.70 -3.03
C ALA A 35 6.96 7.17 -3.33
N GLN A 36 5.70 7.45 -3.68
CA GLN A 36 5.21 8.81 -3.87
C GLN A 36 5.35 9.63 -2.58
N GLY A 37 4.93 9.09 -1.44
CA GLY A 37 5.08 9.75 -0.16
C GLY A 37 6.54 10.05 0.18
N ARG A 38 7.46 9.14 -0.16
CA ARG A 38 8.89 9.33 0.03
C ARG A 38 9.45 10.48 -0.81
N ALA A 39 9.06 10.59 -2.08
CA ALA A 39 9.48 11.68 -2.94
C ALA A 39 9.03 13.05 -2.38
N ILE A 40 7.79 13.13 -1.88
CA ILE A 40 7.26 14.34 -1.22
C ILE A 40 8.05 14.66 0.05
N LEU A 41 8.40 13.63 0.84
CA LEU A 41 9.19 13.82 2.06
C LEU A 41 10.58 14.38 1.76
N ASP A 42 11.24 13.85 0.72
CA ASP A 42 12.56 14.30 0.31
C ASP A 42 12.51 15.75 -0.23
N GLU A 43 11.44 16.15 -0.93
CA GLU A 43 11.21 17.55 -1.31
C GLU A 43 11.02 18.47 -0.09
N ILE A 44 10.22 18.05 0.89
CA ILE A 44 10.02 18.81 2.13
C ILE A 44 11.34 18.98 2.87
N ASP A 45 12.13 17.91 2.99
CA ASP A 45 13.43 17.93 3.67
C ASP A 45 14.41 18.87 2.94
N GLY A 46 14.46 18.82 1.61
CA GLY A 46 15.25 19.76 0.82
C GLY A 46 14.80 21.22 1.00
N ALA A 47 13.50 21.47 1.07
CA ALA A 47 12.96 22.81 1.30
C ALA A 47 13.22 23.33 2.73
N ILE A 48 13.21 22.45 3.73
CA ILE A 48 13.59 22.80 5.11
C ILE A 48 15.04 23.28 5.14
N LEU A 49 15.96 22.49 4.56
CA LEU A 49 17.38 22.83 4.49
C LEU A 49 17.59 24.16 3.76
N ALA A 50 16.94 24.36 2.62
CA ALA A 50 17.07 25.60 1.86
C ALA A 50 16.61 26.84 2.65
N ILE A 51 15.52 26.73 3.44
CA ILE A 51 15.04 27.85 4.28
C ILE A 51 16.00 28.09 5.45
N GLU A 52 16.52 27.03 6.07
CA GLU A 52 17.50 27.13 7.15
C GLU A 52 18.79 27.81 6.68
N ASP A 53 19.29 27.44 5.50
CA ASP A 53 20.46 28.05 4.88
C ASP A 53 20.22 29.54 4.57
N GLN A 54 19.04 29.89 4.03
CA GLN A 54 18.68 31.29 3.77
C GLN A 54 18.63 32.14 5.05
N ILE A 55 18.15 31.56 6.16
CA ILE A 55 18.11 32.24 7.45
C ILE A 55 19.53 32.37 8.02
N ALA A 56 20.36 31.33 7.93
CA ALA A 56 21.70 31.29 8.49
C ALA A 56 22.69 32.19 7.73
N LEU A 57 22.65 32.17 6.39
CA LEU A 57 23.55 32.94 5.53
C LEU A 57 23.11 34.40 5.35
N GLY A 58 21.90 34.74 5.82
CA GLY A 58 21.33 36.07 5.70
C GLY A 58 20.92 36.38 4.27
N PHE A 59 19.70 35.98 3.90
CA PHE A 59 19.11 36.36 2.62
C PHE A 59 19.03 37.89 2.50
N GLN A 60 19.74 38.44 1.50
CA GLN A 60 19.72 39.87 1.22
C GLN A 60 18.41 40.25 0.51
N SER A 61 17.35 40.39 1.29
CA SER A 61 16.07 40.93 0.84
C SER A 61 15.82 42.28 1.48
N GLY A 62 15.41 43.26 0.67
CA GLY A 62 14.99 44.59 1.14
C GLY A 62 13.65 44.60 1.88
N ASP A 63 12.99 43.44 2.02
CA ASP A 63 11.71 43.29 2.72
C ASP A 63 11.90 42.79 4.17
N PRO A 64 11.72 43.63 5.20
CA PRO A 64 11.91 43.24 6.60
C PRO A 64 11.07 42.04 7.06
N SER A 65 9.96 41.75 6.37
CA SER A 65 9.05 40.65 6.70
C SER A 65 9.45 39.30 6.09
N TRP A 66 10.51 39.25 5.26
CA TRP A 66 11.00 38.01 4.64
C TRP A 66 11.32 36.93 5.67
N ARG A 67 11.99 37.33 6.76
CA ARG A 67 12.44 36.41 7.81
C ARG A 67 11.26 35.78 8.55
N ILE A 68 10.26 36.58 8.88
CA ILE A 68 9.04 36.11 9.55
C ILE A 68 8.31 35.09 8.65
N ARG A 69 8.18 35.37 7.35
CA ARG A 69 7.57 34.42 6.41
C ARG A 69 8.38 33.13 6.27
N ALA A 70 9.71 33.23 6.22
CA ALA A 70 10.60 32.08 6.17
C ALA A 70 10.46 31.20 7.43
N GLU A 71 10.43 31.80 8.62
CA GLU A 71 10.23 31.08 9.88
C GLU A 71 8.86 30.40 9.97
N ILE A 72 7.79 31.06 9.49
CA ILE A 72 6.45 30.47 9.41
C ILE A 72 6.45 29.27 8.44
N ALA A 73 7.04 29.43 7.26
CA ALA A 73 7.15 28.35 6.27
C ALA A 73 7.95 27.16 6.81
N LEU A 74 9.07 27.42 7.48
CA LEU A 74 9.90 26.40 8.14
C LEU A 74 9.09 25.64 9.20
N LYS A 75 8.36 26.36 10.06
CA LYS A 75 7.50 25.77 11.08
C LYS A 75 6.40 24.90 10.47
N LYS A 76 5.77 25.35 9.38
CA LYS A 76 4.73 24.58 8.67
C LYS A 76 5.31 23.27 8.11
N LYS A 77 6.46 23.33 7.41
CA LYS A 77 7.13 22.15 6.84
C LYS A 77 7.61 21.15 7.89
N ARG A 78 8.18 21.63 9.00
CA ARG A 78 8.58 20.76 10.12
C ARG A 78 7.39 20.04 10.76
N ARG A 79 6.21 20.69 10.82
CA ARG A 79 4.98 20.09 11.36
C ARG A 79 4.32 19.07 10.44
N SER A 80 4.41 19.24 9.12
CA SER A 80 3.85 18.26 8.17
C SER A 80 4.68 16.98 8.07
N ARG A 81 6.00 17.06 8.34
CA ARG A 81 6.94 15.95 8.27
C ARG A 81 6.52 14.68 9.05
N PRO A 82 6.21 14.73 10.36
CA PRO A 82 5.83 13.52 11.11
C PRO A 82 4.54 12.87 10.60
N VAL A 83 3.57 13.68 10.15
CA VAL A 83 2.29 13.17 9.64
C VAL A 83 2.51 12.43 8.30
N LEU A 84 3.32 12.99 7.42
CA LEU A 84 3.72 12.33 6.18
C LEU A 84 4.49 11.03 6.44
N GLN A 85 5.41 11.02 7.41
CA GLN A 85 6.14 9.82 7.79
C GLN A 85 5.22 8.70 8.30
N ALA A 86 4.22 9.04 9.13
CA ALA A 86 3.21 8.10 9.58
C ALA A 86 2.43 7.50 8.40
N ARG A 87 1.98 8.34 7.46
CA ARG A 87 1.27 7.91 6.25
C ARG A 87 2.12 6.99 5.38
N ILE A 88 3.40 7.31 5.16
CA ILE A 88 4.34 6.44 4.44
C ILE A 88 4.46 5.08 5.15
N GLY A 89 4.54 5.07 6.48
CA GLY A 89 4.62 3.85 7.27
C GLY A 89 3.36 2.98 7.18
N GLU A 90 2.18 3.58 7.06
CA GLU A 90 0.93 2.86 6.77
C GLU A 90 0.95 2.26 5.37
N LEU A 91 1.29 3.05 4.36
CA LEU A 91 1.36 2.62 2.97
C LEU A 91 2.33 1.46 2.78
N ARG A 92 3.53 1.51 3.38
CA ARG A 92 4.49 0.39 3.33
C ARG A 92 3.94 -0.89 3.95
N ARG A 93 3.19 -0.80 5.05
CA ARG A 93 2.57 -1.97 5.68
C ARG A 93 1.48 -2.55 4.79
N ALA A 94 0.65 -1.70 4.20
CA ALA A 94 -0.37 -2.12 3.25
C ALA A 94 0.23 -2.79 2.00
N GLU A 95 1.24 -2.16 1.39
CA GLU A 95 1.97 -2.71 0.23
C GLU A 95 2.61 -4.06 0.55
N LYS A 96 3.25 -4.19 1.71
CA LYS A 96 3.83 -5.46 2.16
C LYS A 96 2.77 -6.53 2.36
N ALA A 97 1.62 -6.19 2.95
CA ALA A 97 0.52 -7.14 3.14
C ALA A 97 -0.05 -7.62 1.81
N LEU A 98 -0.20 -6.72 0.82
CA LEU A 98 -0.61 -7.08 -0.54
C LEU A 98 0.40 -8.02 -1.20
N ALA A 99 1.69 -7.68 -1.14
CA ALA A 99 2.75 -8.53 -1.73
C ALA A 99 2.79 -9.94 -1.12
N ILE A 100 2.56 -10.06 0.19
CA ILE A 100 2.47 -11.37 0.87
C ILE A 100 1.26 -12.15 0.34
N ARG A 101 0.08 -11.51 0.26
CA ARG A 101 -1.13 -12.13 -0.26
C ARG A 101 -0.96 -12.61 -1.69
N ASP A 102 -0.35 -11.79 -2.56
CA ASP A 102 -0.10 -12.15 -3.95
C ASP A 102 0.89 -13.30 -4.06
N THR A 103 1.90 -13.34 -3.19
CA THR A 103 2.85 -14.47 -3.13
C THR A 103 2.15 -15.76 -2.74
N HIS A 104 1.27 -15.72 -1.74
CA HIS A 104 0.48 -16.88 -1.33
C HIS A 104 -0.49 -17.33 -2.43
N ALA A 105 -1.22 -16.41 -3.06
CA ALA A 105 -2.11 -16.72 -4.18
C ALA A 105 -1.35 -17.35 -5.36
N ASN A 106 -0.17 -16.83 -5.70
CA ASN A 106 0.67 -17.41 -6.75
C ASN A 106 1.25 -18.79 -6.37
N ALA A 107 1.44 -19.06 -5.07
CA ALA A 107 1.88 -20.36 -4.61
C ALA A 107 0.75 -21.39 -4.71
N THR A 108 -0.48 -21.03 -4.33
CA THR A 108 -1.65 -21.92 -4.45
C THR A 108 -1.96 -22.23 -5.90
N THR A 109 -1.94 -21.24 -6.81
CA THR A 109 -2.19 -21.49 -8.25
C THR A 109 -1.17 -22.44 -8.87
N LYS A 110 0.12 -22.37 -8.47
CA LYS A 110 1.16 -23.31 -8.93
C LYS A 110 0.93 -24.73 -8.42
N VAL A 111 0.47 -24.89 -7.18
CA VAL A 111 0.13 -26.21 -6.63
C VAL A 111 -1.05 -26.81 -7.39
N ASP A 112 -2.08 -26.01 -7.65
CA ASP A 112 -3.26 -26.47 -8.40
C ASP A 112 -2.93 -26.81 -9.85
N ALA A 113 -2.10 -26.01 -10.52
CA ALA A 113 -1.63 -26.31 -11.87
C ALA A 113 -0.86 -27.64 -11.94
N LYS A 114 0.00 -27.93 -10.93
CA LYS A 114 0.70 -29.22 -10.84
C LYS A 114 -0.27 -30.38 -10.62
N ARG A 115 -1.27 -30.21 -9.75
CA ARG A 115 -2.31 -31.23 -9.50
C ARG A 115 -3.11 -31.51 -10.75
N GLN A 116 -3.55 -30.47 -11.47
CA GLN A 116 -4.27 -30.61 -12.73
C GLN A 116 -3.42 -31.31 -13.81
N ALA A 117 -2.15 -30.93 -13.96
CA ALA A 117 -1.25 -31.58 -14.91
C ALA A 117 -1.05 -33.07 -14.60
N PHE A 118 -0.89 -33.43 -13.32
CA PHE A 118 -0.80 -34.82 -12.89
C PHE A 118 -2.09 -35.60 -13.20
N VAL A 119 -3.25 -35.04 -12.87
CA VAL A 119 -4.55 -35.67 -13.13
C VAL A 119 -4.74 -35.88 -14.64
N HIS A 120 -4.45 -34.87 -15.46
CA HIS A 120 -4.54 -34.99 -16.92
C HIS A 120 -3.64 -36.09 -17.46
N ALA A 121 -2.36 -36.12 -17.03
CA ALA A 121 -1.42 -37.16 -17.43
C ALA A 121 -1.87 -38.56 -16.97
N ALA A 122 -2.47 -38.69 -15.79
CA ALA A 122 -3.02 -39.95 -15.30
C ALA A 122 -4.18 -40.44 -16.19
N TYR A 123 -5.09 -39.54 -16.57
CA TYR A 123 -6.18 -39.86 -17.50
C TYR A 123 -5.68 -40.28 -18.88
N GLU A 124 -4.62 -39.65 -19.39
CA GLU A 124 -4.00 -40.02 -20.67
C GLU A 124 -3.29 -41.38 -20.62
N LEU A 125 -2.59 -41.68 -19.52
CA LEU A 125 -1.79 -42.91 -19.38
C LEU A 125 -2.61 -44.13 -18.97
N LEU A 126 -3.54 -43.98 -18.01
CA LEU A 126 -4.26 -45.08 -17.38
C LEU A 126 -5.68 -45.26 -17.94
N GLY A 127 -6.17 -44.25 -18.68
CA GLY A 127 -7.54 -44.23 -19.19
C GLY A 127 -8.58 -43.84 -18.13
N HIS A 128 -9.77 -43.50 -18.61
CA HIS A 128 -10.84 -42.95 -17.78
C HIS A 128 -11.34 -43.93 -16.70
N GLU A 129 -11.57 -45.19 -17.06
CA GLU A 129 -12.13 -46.20 -16.14
C GLU A 129 -11.21 -46.46 -14.94
N THR A 130 -9.92 -46.70 -15.19
CA THR A 130 -8.92 -46.91 -14.13
C THR A 130 -8.82 -45.70 -13.18
N CYS A 131 -8.87 -44.48 -13.72
CA CYS A 131 -8.83 -43.27 -12.90
C CYS A 131 -10.09 -43.13 -12.01
N VAL A 132 -11.27 -43.49 -12.51
CA VAL A 132 -12.52 -43.47 -11.73
C VAL A 132 -12.50 -44.50 -10.59
N GLU A 133 -11.99 -45.71 -10.84
CA GLU A 133 -11.83 -46.73 -9.80
C GLU A 133 -10.85 -46.30 -8.71
N VAL A 134 -9.70 -45.74 -9.10
CA VAL A 134 -8.72 -45.20 -8.16
C VAL A 134 -9.33 -44.06 -7.34
N TRP A 135 -10.15 -43.20 -7.95
CA TRP A 135 -10.85 -42.12 -7.27
C TRP A 135 -11.86 -42.64 -6.25
N ALA A 136 -12.67 -43.64 -6.61
CA ALA A 136 -13.62 -44.28 -5.70
C ALA A 136 -12.91 -44.93 -4.51
N LEU A 137 -11.82 -45.67 -4.76
CA LEU A 137 -11.02 -46.28 -3.71
C LEU A 137 -10.35 -45.23 -2.80
N ALA A 138 -9.89 -44.11 -3.37
CA ALA A 138 -9.31 -43.02 -2.59
C ALA A 138 -10.37 -42.37 -1.67
N GLN A 139 -11.59 -42.19 -2.16
CA GLN A 139 -12.72 -41.68 -1.37
C GLN A 139 -13.09 -42.62 -0.22
N GLU A 140 -13.09 -43.93 -0.45
CA GLU A 140 -13.32 -44.93 0.61
C GLU A 140 -12.22 -44.90 1.69
N LYS A 141 -10.96 -44.74 1.28
CA LYS A 141 -9.82 -44.75 2.20
C LYS A 141 -9.64 -43.44 2.98
N GLN A 142 -9.98 -42.30 2.38
CA GLN A 142 -9.78 -40.98 2.98
C GLN A 142 -11.02 -40.09 2.85
N PRO A 143 -12.19 -40.50 3.39
CA PRO A 143 -13.46 -39.82 3.17
C PRO A 143 -13.47 -38.35 3.63
N ALA A 144 -12.68 -38.01 4.65
CA ALA A 144 -12.56 -36.64 5.18
C ALA A 144 -11.99 -35.62 4.17
N LEU A 145 -11.29 -36.06 3.13
CA LEU A 145 -10.76 -35.17 2.08
C LEU A 145 -11.77 -34.92 0.94
N PHE A 146 -12.86 -35.69 0.88
CA PHE A 146 -13.86 -35.64 -0.19
C PHE A 146 -15.20 -35.03 0.26
N THR A 147 -15.30 -34.54 1.49
CA THR A 147 -16.46 -33.77 1.94
C THR A 147 -16.44 -32.36 1.35
N GLU A 148 -17.45 -32.04 0.53
CA GLU A 148 -17.71 -30.68 0.04
C GLU A 148 -17.92 -29.73 1.24
N GLY A 149 -17.00 -28.80 1.45
CA GLY A 149 -17.06 -27.84 2.56
C GLY A 149 -15.72 -27.44 3.18
N GLY A 150 -14.59 -27.93 2.69
CA GLY A 150 -13.26 -27.51 3.14
C GLY A 150 -12.78 -26.19 2.55
N SER A 151 -13.52 -25.09 2.77
CA SER A 151 -12.96 -23.74 2.59
C SER A 151 -12.04 -23.46 3.78
N SER A 152 -10.74 -23.66 3.60
CA SER A 152 -9.68 -23.10 4.45
C SER A 152 -9.00 -21.96 3.71
#